data_AF-A0A1F6N9B9-F1
#
_entry.id   AF-A0A1F6N9B9-F1
#
_cell.length_a   1.000
_cell.length_b   1.000
_cell.length_c   1.000
_cell.angle_alpha   90.00
_cell.angle_beta   90.00
_cell.angle_gamma   90.00
#
_symmetry.space_group_name_H-M   'P 1'
#
loop_
_entity.id
_entity.type
_entity.pdbx_description
1 polymer ?
#
loop_
_entity_poly.entity_id
_entity_poly.type
_entity_poly.pdbx_seq_one_letter_code
_entity_poly.pdbx_strand_id
1 'polypeptide(L)'
;MKNSWIYFNTLDNKARFVLGKKGKKTLLCIGTNPSTATPSKLDNTLKTVKRFSKDLEYDSWIMLNIYPQRATNPNNLDQKINNNYHKENLKYIAKILKNKSIFRW
;
A
#
# COMPACT_ATOMS: atom_id res chain seq x y z
N MET A 1 18.37 13.14 5.89
CA MET A 1 16.88 13.17 5.96
C MET A 1 16.38 11.73 6.12
N LYS A 2 15.82 11.35 7.27
CA LYS A 2 15.32 9.97 7.47
C LYS A 2 14.21 9.70 6.46
N ASN A 3 14.34 8.62 5.68
CA ASN A 3 13.37 8.24 4.66
C ASN A 3 11.98 8.00 5.32
N SER A 4 11.04 8.91 5.07
CA SER A 4 9.71 8.94 5.69
C SER A 4 8.70 7.99 5.05
N TRP A 5 9.13 7.24 4.03
CA TRP A 5 8.30 6.29 3.31
C TRP A 5 8.30 4.92 3.97
N ILE A 6 7.15 4.25 3.85
CA ILE A 6 6.98 2.81 4.05
C ILE A 6 6.77 2.25 2.66
N TYR A 7 7.69 1.42 2.17
CA TYR A 7 7.62 0.86 0.84
C TYR A 7 8.17 -0.55 0.86
N PHE A 8 7.30 -1.53 0.65
CA PHE A 8 7.64 -2.95 0.63
C PHE A 8 7.14 -3.56 -0.68
N ASN A 9 8.07 -4.06 -1.49
CA ASN A 9 7.85 -4.63 -2.81
C ASN A 9 8.87 -5.73 -3.09
N THR A 10 8.63 -6.52 -4.13
CA THR A 10 9.60 -7.49 -4.65
C THR A 10 10.78 -6.78 -5.33
N LEU A 11 11.92 -7.46 -5.44
CA LEU A 11 13.13 -6.91 -6.07
C LEU A 11 12.90 -6.50 -7.53
N ASP A 12 12.11 -7.29 -8.27
CA ASP A 12 11.69 -7.00 -9.65
C ASP A 12 10.53 -5.99 -9.74
N ASN A 13 10.07 -5.48 -8.60
CA ASN A 13 8.94 -4.56 -8.45
C ASN A 13 7.62 -5.05 -9.08
N LYS A 14 7.47 -6.34 -9.38
CA LYS A 14 6.22 -6.92 -9.89
C LYS A 14 5.11 -7.03 -8.86
N ALA A 15 5.45 -7.09 -7.57
CA ALA A 15 4.47 -7.04 -6.49
C ALA A 15 4.81 -5.95 -5.47
N ARG A 16 3.76 -5.29 -4.96
CA ARG A 16 3.84 -4.26 -3.91
C ARG A 16 2.90 -4.62 -2.76
N PHE A 17 3.49 -4.86 -1.59
CA PHE A 17 2.78 -5.24 -0.38
C PHE A 17 2.30 -4.00 0.39
N VAL A 18 3.13 -2.96 0.47
CA VAL A 18 2.81 -1.73 1.23
C VAL A 18 3.37 -0.51 0.53
N LEU A 19 2.61 0.59 0.50
CA LEU A 19 3.13 1.93 0.25
C LEU A 19 2.45 2.92 1.18
N GLY A 20 3.22 3.78 1.83
CA GLY A 20 2.69 4.79 2.73
C GLY A 20 3.74 5.76 3.21
N LYS A 21 3.31 6.70 4.05
CA LYS A 21 4.19 7.60 4.79
C LYS A 21 4.08 7.32 6.29
N LYS A 22 5.20 7.39 6.99
CA LYS A 22 5.27 7.27 8.45
C LYS A 22 4.65 8.51 9.11
N GLY A 23 3.90 8.29 10.17
CA GLY A 23 3.33 9.32 11.05
C GLY A 23 2.68 8.67 12.27
N LYS A 24 1.97 9.46 13.08
CA LYS A 24 1.36 9.03 14.35
C LYS A 24 -0.12 8.69 14.19
N LYS A 25 -0.86 9.43 13.36
CA LYS A 25 -2.29 9.26 13.09
C LYS A 25 -2.45 8.88 11.63
N THR A 26 -2.52 7.58 11.37
CA THR A 26 -2.46 7.02 10.02
C THR A 26 -3.85 6.68 9.47
N LEU A 27 -4.15 7.18 8.26
CA LEU A 27 -5.25 6.72 7.44
C LEU A 27 -4.86 5.40 6.74
N LEU A 28 -5.55 4.30 7.03
CA LEU A 28 -5.35 3.03 6.35
C LEU A 28 -6.35 2.86 5.21
N CYS A 29 -5.83 2.62 4.00
CA CYS A 29 -6.62 2.35 2.81
C CYS A 29 -6.35 0.95 2.27
N ILE A 30 -7.39 0.26 1.80
CA ILE A 30 -7.29 -1.04 1.16
C ILE A 30 -7.84 -0.93 -0.26
N GLY A 31 -6.98 -1.21 -1.26
CA GLY A 31 -7.38 -1.32 -2.66
C GLY A 31 -7.45 -2.77 -3.14
N THR A 32 -7.72 -2.95 -4.43
CA THR A 32 -7.76 -4.26 -5.09
C THR A 32 -6.35 -4.78 -5.35
N ASN A 33 -5.60 -4.10 -6.20
CA ASN A 33 -4.22 -4.42 -6.56
C ASN A 33 -3.45 -3.13 -6.92
N PRO A 34 -2.12 -3.09 -6.69
CA PRO A 34 -1.32 -1.92 -7.00
C PRO A 34 -1.19 -1.70 -8.52
N SER A 35 -1.05 -0.44 -8.94
CA SER A 35 -0.64 -0.07 -10.30
C SER A 35 0.80 0.45 -10.29
N THR A 36 1.08 1.68 -10.74
CA THR A 36 2.43 2.17 -11.00
C THR A 36 3.07 2.94 -9.86
N ALA A 37 2.35 3.25 -8.77
CA ALA A 37 2.87 4.16 -7.75
C ALA A 37 4.15 3.68 -7.05
N THR A 38 5.05 4.63 -6.80
CA THR A 38 6.29 4.50 -6.03
C THR A 38 6.43 5.72 -5.08
N PRO A 39 7.36 5.70 -4.11
CA PRO A 39 7.65 6.87 -3.28
C PRO A 39 7.98 8.16 -4.05
N SER A 40 8.63 8.06 -5.20
CA SER A 40 8.99 9.21 -6.05
C SER A 40 7.87 9.64 -7.01
N LYS A 41 6.93 8.73 -7.33
CA LYS A 41 5.85 8.99 -8.30
C LYS A 41 4.55 8.34 -7.85
N LEU A 42 3.67 9.13 -7.25
CA LEU A 42 2.31 8.69 -6.89
C LEU A 42 1.39 8.70 -8.11
N ASP A 43 0.53 7.68 -8.22
CA ASP A 43 -0.59 7.65 -9.16
C ASP A 43 -1.79 8.46 -8.63
N ASN A 44 -2.85 8.56 -9.43
CA ASN A 44 -4.02 9.39 -9.09
C ASN A 44 -4.76 8.87 -7.85
N THR A 45 -4.80 7.56 -7.65
CA THR A 45 -5.37 6.94 -6.44
C THR A 45 -4.61 7.38 -5.20
N LEU A 46 -3.27 7.28 -5.18
CA LEU A 46 -2.49 7.68 -4.00
C LEU A 46 -2.37 9.19 -3.83
N LYS A 47 -2.47 9.98 -4.90
CA LYS A 47 -2.66 11.44 -4.77
C LYS A 47 -3.95 11.76 -4.04
N THR A 48 -5.03 11.04 -4.35
CA THR A 48 -6.33 11.18 -3.69
C THR A 48 -6.27 10.74 -2.23
N VAL A 49 -5.68 9.57 -1.94
CA VAL A 49 -5.48 9.10 -0.55
C VAL A 49 -4.65 10.10 0.26
N LYS A 50 -3.56 10.63 -0.31
CA LYS A 50 -2.74 11.65 0.35
C LYS A 50 -3.51 12.95 0.61
N ARG A 51 -4.41 13.34 -0.30
CA ARG A 51 -5.26 14.52 -0.12
C ARG A 51 -6.27 14.26 1.01
N PHE A 52 -7.04 13.18 0.92
CA PHE A 52 -8.02 12.82 1.95
C PHE A 52 -7.41 12.61 3.33
N SER A 53 -6.19 12.05 3.41
CA SER A 53 -5.53 11.92 4.71
C SER A 53 -5.35 13.30 5.36
N LYS A 54 -5.00 14.33 4.58
CA LYS A 54 -4.88 15.70 5.12
C LYS A 54 -6.24 16.30 5.45
N ASP A 55 -7.22 16.15 4.57
CA ASP A 55 -8.56 16.73 4.75
C ASP A 55 -9.26 16.16 6.00
N LEU A 56 -8.96 14.91 6.36
CA LEU A 56 -9.45 14.24 7.57
C LEU A 56 -8.49 14.34 8.77
N GLU A 57 -7.50 15.25 8.72
CA GLU A 57 -6.54 15.52 9.79
C GLU A 57 -5.70 14.31 10.23
N TYR A 58 -5.33 13.44 9.28
CA TYR A 58 -4.31 12.39 9.44
C TYR A 58 -2.94 12.92 9.00
N ASP A 59 -1.90 12.64 9.77
CA ASP A 59 -0.52 13.02 9.46
C ASP A 59 0.20 12.02 8.55
N SER A 60 -0.43 10.87 8.31
CA SER A 60 0.12 9.75 7.55
C SER A 60 -0.96 8.93 6.85
N TRP A 61 -0.53 8.11 5.91
CA TRP A 61 -1.39 7.16 5.22
C TRP A 61 -0.62 5.90 4.84
N ILE A 62 -1.33 4.78 4.77
CA ILE A 62 -0.83 3.50 4.27
C ILE A 62 -1.85 2.93 3.29
N MET A 63 -1.37 2.49 2.13
CA MET A 63 -2.14 1.76 1.13
C MET A 63 -1.69 0.29 1.12
N LEU A 64 -2.61 -0.58 1.53
CA LEU A 64 -2.57 -2.02 1.33
C LEU A 64 -3.42 -2.40 0.12
N ASN A 65 -3.28 -3.64 -0.35
CA ASN A 65 -4.14 -4.18 -1.40
C ASN A 65 -4.53 -5.62 -1.04
N ILE A 66 -5.71 -6.03 -1.49
CA ILE A 66 -6.19 -7.43 -1.38
C ILE A 66 -5.17 -8.38 -2.03
N TYR A 67 -4.67 -8.01 -3.22
CA TYR A 67 -3.64 -8.77 -3.92
C TYR A 67 -2.46 -7.87 -4.32
N PRO A 68 -1.19 -8.31 -4.14
CA PRO A 68 -0.05 -7.40 -4.25
C PRO A 68 0.52 -7.29 -5.68
N GLN A 69 0.06 -8.10 -6.64
CA GLN A 69 0.58 -8.04 -8.02
C GLN A 69 0.28 -6.67 -8.65
N ARG A 70 1.31 -6.05 -9.22
CA ARG A 70 1.15 -4.80 -9.96
C ARG A 70 0.50 -5.06 -11.31
N ALA A 71 -0.65 -4.42 -11.55
CA ALA A 71 -1.31 -4.43 -12.85
C ALA A 71 -2.19 -3.19 -13.00
N THR A 72 -1.99 -2.42 -14.06
CA THR A 72 -2.87 -1.29 -14.40
C THR A 72 -4.16 -1.76 -15.06
N ASN A 73 -4.03 -2.74 -15.96
CA ASN A 73 -5.16 -3.44 -16.54
C ASN A 73 -5.39 -4.74 -15.75
N PRO A 74 -6.57 -4.98 -15.16
CA PRO A 74 -6.86 -6.21 -14.41
C PRO A 74 -6.68 -7.48 -15.24
N ASN A 75 -6.82 -7.42 -16.57
CA ASN A 75 -6.57 -8.54 -17.47
C ASN A 75 -5.10 -9.00 -17.50
N ASN A 76 -4.18 -8.20 -16.95
CA ASN A 76 -2.76 -8.53 -16.84
C ASN A 76 -2.41 -9.19 -15.50
N LEU A 77 -3.41 -9.44 -14.62
CA LEU A 77 -3.19 -10.22 -13.42
C LEU A 77 -2.97 -11.70 -13.78
N ASP A 78 -2.17 -12.39 -12.97
CA ASP A 78 -1.99 -13.82 -13.12
C ASP A 78 -3.34 -14.51 -12.94
N GLN A 79 -3.70 -15.41 -13.87
CA GLN A 79 -4.97 -16.15 -13.80
C GLN A 79 -5.07 -17.07 -12.57
N LYS A 80 -3.93 -17.45 -12.02
CA LYS A 80 -3.82 -18.23 -10.77
C LYS A 80 -3.05 -17.42 -9.75
N ILE A 81 -3.49 -17.52 -8.50
CA ILE A 81 -2.82 -16.85 -7.40
C ILE A 81 -1.36 -17.31 -7.27
N ASN A 82 -0.45 -16.34 -7.17
CA ASN A 82 0.92 -16.61 -6.79
C ASN A 82 0.97 -16.76 -5.26
N ASN A 83 1.09 -18.00 -4.79
CA ASN A 83 1.05 -18.33 -3.36
C ASN A 83 2.14 -17.62 -2.54
N ASN A 84 3.32 -17.37 -3.12
CA ASN A 84 4.40 -16.67 -2.45
C ASN A 84 4.02 -15.19 -2.24
N TYR A 85 3.50 -14.55 -3.28
CA TYR A 85 2.99 -13.18 -3.18
C TYR A 85 1.86 -13.07 -2.17
N HIS A 86 0.90 -14.01 -2.20
CA HIS A 86 -0.22 -14.02 -1.27
C HIS A 86 0.23 -14.15 0.19
N LYS A 87 1.08 -15.15 0.49
CA LYS A 87 1.59 -15.39 1.84
C LYS A 87 2.37 -14.18 2.37
N GLU A 88 3.20 -13.56 1.53
CA GLU A 88 3.97 -12.39 1.94
C GLU A 88 3.08 -11.16 2.14
N ASN A 89 2.07 -10.97 1.28
CA ASN A 89 1.09 -9.90 1.45
C ASN A 89 0.35 -10.01 2.79
N LEU A 90 -0.11 -11.21 3.15
CA LEU A 90 -0.77 -11.46 4.43
C LEU A 90 0.13 -11.16 5.63
N LYS A 91 1.43 -11.46 5.56
CA LYS A 91 2.38 -11.09 6.62
C LYS A 91 2.45 -9.57 6.80
N TYR A 92 2.56 -8.82 5.70
CA TYR A 92 2.59 -7.36 5.77
C TYR A 92 1.27 -6.77 6.26
N ILE A 93 0.13 -7.27 5.77
CA ILE A 93 -1.20 -6.86 6.26
C ILE A 93 -1.30 -7.10 7.76
N ALA A 94 -0.97 -8.30 8.24
CA ALA A 94 -1.00 -8.62 9.67
C ALA A 94 -0.06 -7.74 10.49
N LYS A 95 1.16 -7.47 9.98
CA LYS A 95 2.13 -6.58 10.63
C LYS A 95 1.62 -5.15 10.75
N ILE A 96 1.03 -4.61 9.67
CA ILE A 96 0.46 -3.26 9.68
C ILE A 96 -0.74 -3.21 10.64
N LEU A 97 -1.68 -4.16 10.55
CA LEU A 97 -2.88 -4.16 11.40
C LEU A 97 -2.58 -4.33 12.89
N LYS A 98 -1.49 -4.99 13.28
CA LYS A 98 -1.06 -5.09 14.69
C LYS A 98 -0.55 -3.75 15.26
N ASN A 99 -0.26 -2.76 14.43
CA ASN A 99 0.18 -1.46 14.91
C ASN A 99 -1.00 -0.67 15.51
N LYS A 100 -0.92 -0.42 16.82
CA LYS A 100 -1.96 0.30 17.60
C LYS A 100 -2.10 1.78 17.24
N SER A 101 -1.14 2.36 16.51
CA SER A 101 -1.18 3.77 16.08
C SER A 101 -1.99 4.00 14.78
N ILE A 102 -2.68 2.98 14.27
CA ILE A 102 -3.46 3.06 13.04
C ILE A 102 -4.94 3.24 13.38
N PHE A 103 -5.54 4.32 12.87
CA PHE A 103 -6.98 4.50 12.91
C PHE A 103 -7.62 3.74 11.75
N ARG A 104 -8.70 3.01 12.03
CA ARG A 104 -9.40 2.18 11.06
C ARG A 104 -10.76 2.85 10.82
N TRP A 105 -11.06 3.17 9.56
CA TRP A 105 -12.42 3.52 9.12
C TRP A 105 -13.16 2.26 8.72
#